data_AF-A0AAN6RL85-F1
#
_entry.id   AF-A0AAN6RL85-F1
#
_cell.length_a   1.000
_cell.length_b   1.000
_cell.length_c   1.000
_cell.angle_alpha   90.00
_cell.angle_beta   90.00
_cell.angle_gamma   90.00
#
_symmetry.space_group_name_H-M   'P 1'
#
loop_
_entity.id
_entity.type
_entity.pdbx_description
1 polymer ?
#
loop_
_entity_poly.entity_id
_entity_poly.type
_entity_poly.pdbx_seq_one_letter_code
_entity_poly.pdbx_strand_id
1 'polypeptide(L)'
;MTTESSFHLFTSLRYDPALELSEENSSPTLNFYAPSPFYMLIYHRDRMLEAAQHFDFSAVADRLQDGPRLHQDLLNEVHRYQEQNPKNVPLKLRILFSPTATLTIDFAPVPPVSLSTLYPPSFSPQTPLQPLTSILPPSQAAPSPSAPQTPSPPPHPPPPSASTPTPHPRPPSPSSKPPSAPTTTPLARGPSLPTPWAPPTPKSSFGTR
;
A
#
# COMPACT_ATOMS: atom_id res chain seq x y z
N MET A 1 -19.32 21.84 6.19
CA MET A 1 -17.91 22.21 5.95
C MET A 1 -17.24 21.01 5.32
N THR A 2 -17.05 21.01 4.00
CA THR A 2 -16.33 19.93 3.30
C THR A 2 -14.84 20.23 3.40
N THR A 3 -14.13 19.51 4.26
CA THR A 3 -12.67 19.48 4.24
C THR A 3 -12.24 18.92 2.91
N GLU A 4 -11.63 19.74 2.04
CA GLU A 4 -11.03 19.24 0.82
C GLU A 4 -9.88 18.29 1.20
N SER A 5 -10.12 16.99 1.08
CA SER A 5 -9.16 15.94 1.41
C SER A 5 -8.12 15.84 0.30
N SER A 6 -7.01 16.55 0.46
CA SER A 6 -5.86 16.44 -0.45
C SER A 6 -5.00 15.22 -0.09
N PHE A 7 -5.55 14.02 -0.26
CA PHE A 7 -4.76 12.78 -0.17
C PHE A 7 -5.19 11.76 -1.21
N HIS A 8 -4.32 10.77 -1.43
CA HIS A 8 -4.54 9.69 -2.39
C HIS A 8 -4.76 8.38 -1.63
N LEU A 9 -5.65 7.54 -2.13
CA LEU A 9 -5.71 6.15 -1.70
C LEU A 9 -4.58 5.40 -2.36
N PHE A 10 -3.94 4.48 -1.64
CA PHE A 10 -2.89 3.66 -2.22
C PHE A 10 -2.92 2.23 -1.72
N THR A 11 -2.50 1.31 -2.60
CA THR A 11 -2.23 -0.09 -2.26
C THR A 11 -0.93 -0.51 -2.92
N SER A 12 -0.24 -1.48 -2.32
CA SER A 12 0.97 -2.07 -2.90
C SER A 12 0.67 -3.50 -3.32
N LEU A 13 0.91 -3.81 -4.59
CA LEU A 13 0.59 -5.08 -5.23
C LEU A 13 1.88 -5.69 -5.80
N ARG A 14 2.01 -7.02 -5.74
CA ARG A 14 3.09 -7.74 -6.44
C ARG A 14 2.60 -8.15 -7.83
N TYR A 15 3.38 -7.81 -8.84
CA TYR A 15 3.35 -8.44 -10.15
C TYR A 15 4.51 -9.45 -10.22
N ASP A 16 4.21 -10.67 -10.62
CA ASP A 16 5.21 -11.70 -10.82
C ASP A 16 4.75 -12.66 -11.92
N PRO A 17 5.48 -12.78 -13.04
CA PRO A 17 5.12 -13.72 -14.11
C PRO A 17 5.01 -15.18 -13.62
N ALA A 18 5.75 -15.55 -12.56
CA ALA A 18 5.68 -16.90 -12.02
C ALA A 18 4.32 -17.23 -11.41
N LEU A 19 3.51 -16.23 -11.04
CA LEU A 19 2.17 -16.43 -10.47
C LEU A 19 1.17 -17.00 -11.48
N GLU A 20 1.46 -16.89 -12.78
CA GLU A 20 0.64 -17.52 -13.82
C GLU A 20 0.69 -19.05 -13.77
N LEU A 21 1.71 -19.61 -13.10
CA LEU A 21 1.89 -21.04 -12.90
C LEU A 21 1.27 -21.55 -11.59
N SER A 22 0.77 -20.66 -10.72
CA SER A 22 0.18 -21.04 -9.43
C SER A 22 -1.31 -21.37 -9.60
N GLU A 23 -1.68 -22.57 -9.16
CA GLU A 23 -3.08 -22.99 -9.08
C GLU A 23 -3.83 -22.16 -8.03
N GLU A 24 -3.18 -21.87 -6.90
CA GLU A 24 -3.74 -21.06 -5.83
C GLU A 24 -4.05 -19.65 -6.31
N ASN A 25 -3.11 -19.00 -7.02
CA ASN A 25 -3.34 -17.66 -7.57
C ASN A 25 -4.40 -17.67 -8.68
N SER A 26 -4.62 -18.81 -9.35
CA SER A 26 -5.66 -18.96 -10.36
C SER A 26 -7.07 -19.09 -9.77
N SER A 27 -7.21 -19.07 -8.44
CA SER A 27 -8.52 -19.06 -7.79
C SER A 27 -9.34 -17.81 -8.16
N PRO A 28 -10.63 -17.97 -8.53
CA PRO A 28 -11.53 -16.84 -8.81
C PRO A 28 -11.84 -16.00 -7.56
N THR A 29 -11.48 -16.47 -6.37
CA THR A 29 -11.60 -15.69 -5.13
C THR A 29 -10.44 -14.71 -4.93
N LEU A 30 -9.31 -14.92 -5.61
CA LEU A 30 -8.11 -14.10 -5.47
C LEU A 30 -7.91 -13.16 -6.65
N ASN A 31 -8.32 -13.56 -7.85
CA ASN A 31 -8.13 -12.79 -9.08
C ASN A 31 -9.36 -12.80 -9.99
N PHE A 32 -9.52 -11.73 -10.77
CA PHE A 32 -10.60 -11.58 -11.75
C PHE A 32 -10.40 -12.43 -13.02
N TYR A 33 -9.15 -12.78 -13.31
CA TYR A 33 -8.77 -13.65 -14.43
C TYR A 33 -7.83 -14.75 -13.93
N ALA A 34 -7.85 -15.88 -14.62
CA ALA A 34 -6.97 -17.00 -14.39
C ALA A 34 -6.42 -17.48 -15.75
N PRO A 35 -5.08 -17.60 -15.91
CA PRO A 35 -4.05 -17.20 -14.95
C PRO A 35 -3.95 -15.67 -14.79
N SER A 36 -3.40 -15.23 -13.66
CA SER A 36 -3.13 -13.80 -13.36
C SER A 36 -1.69 -13.65 -12.88
N PRO A 37 -0.94 -12.64 -13.36
CA PRO A 37 0.40 -12.34 -12.84
C PRO A 37 0.36 -11.43 -11.60
N PHE A 38 -0.83 -11.04 -11.14
CA PHE A 38 -1.00 -10.23 -9.93
C PHE A 38 -1.29 -11.11 -8.71
N TYR A 39 -0.64 -10.77 -7.60
CA TYR A 39 -0.85 -11.46 -6.33
C TYR A 39 -2.13 -10.95 -5.65
N MET A 40 -3.16 -11.79 -5.57
CA MET A 40 -4.40 -11.52 -4.81
C MET A 40 -5.12 -10.21 -5.19
N LEU A 41 -5.27 -9.91 -6.49
CA LEU A 41 -5.79 -8.62 -6.95
C LEU A 41 -7.18 -8.26 -6.38
N ILE A 42 -8.08 -9.24 -6.21
CA ILE A 42 -9.43 -9.00 -5.65
C ILE A 42 -9.32 -8.42 -4.24
N TYR A 43 -8.47 -9.00 -3.40
CA TYR A 43 -8.26 -8.53 -2.02
C TYR A 43 -7.77 -7.08 -1.97
N HIS A 44 -6.81 -6.74 -2.85
CA HIS A 44 -6.31 -5.36 -2.94
C HIS A 44 -7.37 -4.38 -3.46
N ARG A 45 -8.21 -4.81 -4.42
CA ARG A 45 -9.32 -4.02 -4.94
C ARG A 45 -10.34 -3.75 -3.84
N ASP A 46 -10.78 -4.78 -3.14
CA ASP A 46 -11.86 -4.67 -2.15
C ASP A 46 -11.46 -3.73 -1.01
N ARG A 47 -10.23 -3.86 -0.50
CA ARG A 47 -9.69 -2.93 0.51
C ARG A 47 -9.67 -1.47 0.03
N MET A 48 -9.32 -1.26 -1.23
CA MET A 48 -9.31 0.09 -1.83
C MET A 48 -10.73 0.62 -2.05
N LEU A 49 -11.68 -0.26 -2.39
CA LEU A 49 -13.08 0.09 -2.57
C LEU A 49 -13.73 0.49 -1.23
N GLU A 50 -13.49 -0.28 -0.17
CA GLU A 50 -13.93 0.05 1.19
C GLU A 50 -13.35 1.40 1.65
N ALA A 51 -12.06 1.64 1.40
CA ALA A 51 -11.44 2.92 1.70
C ALA A 51 -12.08 4.06 0.89
N ALA A 52 -12.32 3.86 -0.40
CA ALA A 52 -12.99 4.86 -1.25
C ALA A 52 -14.39 5.19 -0.76
N GLN A 53 -15.16 4.19 -0.33
CA GLN A 53 -16.48 4.39 0.27
C GLN A 53 -16.39 5.13 1.60
N HIS A 54 -15.42 4.79 2.47
CA HIS A 54 -15.23 5.47 3.75
C HIS A 54 -14.91 6.96 3.56
N PHE A 55 -14.08 7.32 2.58
CA PHE A 55 -13.65 8.71 2.36
C PHE A 55 -14.50 9.47 1.34
N ASP A 56 -15.67 8.94 0.96
CA ASP A 56 -16.58 9.53 -0.03
C ASP A 56 -15.93 9.77 -1.42
N PHE A 57 -14.92 8.98 -1.79
CA PHE A 57 -14.29 9.02 -3.10
C PHE A 57 -15.14 8.23 -4.11
N SER A 58 -16.36 8.72 -4.35
CA SER A 58 -17.37 8.08 -5.22
C SER A 58 -16.81 7.70 -6.59
N ALA A 59 -16.11 8.62 -7.27
CA ALA A 59 -15.49 8.35 -8.56
C ALA A 59 -14.49 7.18 -8.52
N VAL A 60 -13.74 7.04 -7.42
CA VAL A 60 -12.79 5.93 -7.23
C VAL A 60 -13.55 4.63 -6.97
N ALA A 61 -14.57 4.67 -6.11
CA ALA A 61 -15.40 3.52 -5.81
C ALA A 61 -16.06 2.98 -7.08
N ASP A 62 -16.66 3.84 -7.90
CA ASP A 62 -17.28 3.49 -9.18
C ASP A 62 -16.28 2.82 -10.13
N ARG A 63 -15.06 3.38 -10.24
CA ARG A 63 -14.00 2.80 -11.05
C ARG A 63 -13.55 1.43 -10.54
N LEU A 64 -13.49 1.24 -9.23
CA LEU A 64 -13.08 -0.02 -8.61
C LEU A 64 -14.15 -1.11 -8.66
N GLN A 65 -15.44 -0.78 -8.88
CA GLN A 65 -16.50 -1.79 -9.04
C GLN A 65 -16.18 -2.73 -10.21
N ASP A 66 -15.63 -2.20 -11.30
CA ASP A 66 -15.20 -2.98 -12.47
C ASP A 66 -13.79 -3.56 -12.28
N GLY A 67 -13.73 -4.62 -11.49
CA GLY A 67 -12.50 -5.37 -11.20
C GLY A 67 -11.79 -5.94 -12.45
N PRO A 68 -12.50 -6.57 -13.40
CA PRO A 68 -11.91 -7.03 -14.65
C PRO A 68 -11.25 -5.90 -15.44
N ARG A 69 -11.86 -4.70 -15.49
CA ARG A 69 -11.23 -3.55 -16.14
C ARG A 69 -10.01 -3.04 -15.40
N LEU A 70 -10.05 -3.00 -14.06
CA LEU A 70 -8.86 -2.69 -13.26
C LEU A 70 -7.70 -3.62 -13.60
N HIS A 71 -7.95 -4.93 -13.70
CA HIS A 71 -6.91 -5.89 -14.07
C HIS A 71 -6.27 -5.54 -15.43
N GLN A 72 -7.08 -5.22 -16.44
CA GLN A 72 -6.59 -4.85 -17.77
C GLN A 72 -5.80 -3.54 -17.75
N ASP A 73 -6.28 -2.52 -17.04
CA ASP A 73 -5.57 -1.25 -16.84
C ASP A 73 -4.17 -1.50 -16.24
N LEU A 74 -4.08 -2.35 -15.21
CA LEU A 74 -2.80 -2.69 -14.56
C LEU A 74 -1.87 -3.46 -15.50
N LEU A 75 -2.37 -4.43 -16.28
CA LEU A 75 -1.56 -5.17 -17.25
C LEU A 75 -0.98 -4.25 -18.32
N ASN A 76 -1.80 -3.35 -18.87
CA ASN A 76 -1.36 -2.40 -19.88
C ASN A 76 -0.24 -1.50 -19.36
N GLU A 77 -0.34 -1.04 -18.12
CA GLU A 77 0.69 -0.25 -17.47
C GLU A 77 1.99 -1.04 -17.22
N VAL A 78 1.88 -2.32 -16.84
CA VAL A 78 3.04 -3.22 -16.72
C VAL A 78 3.72 -3.41 -18.08
N HIS A 79 2.97 -3.67 -19.14
CA HIS A 79 3.53 -3.83 -20.48
C HIS A 79 4.25 -2.56 -20.94
N ARG A 80 3.63 -1.40 -20.75
CA ARG A 80 4.25 -0.09 -21.06
C ARG A 80 5.55 0.12 -20.28
N TYR A 81 5.59 -0.29 -19.02
CA TYR A 81 6.81 -0.24 -18.21
C TYR A 81 7.89 -1.18 -18.75
N GLN A 82 7.53 -2.39 -19.16
CA GLN A 82 8.44 -3.41 -19.69
C GLN A 82 8.99 -3.07 -21.08
N GLU A 83 8.25 -2.35 -21.92
CA GLU A 83 8.76 -1.81 -23.19
C GLU A 83 9.97 -0.89 -22.98
N GLN A 84 9.95 -0.11 -21.90
CA GLN A 84 11.06 0.78 -21.52
C GLN A 84 12.14 0.05 -20.70
N ASN A 85 11.78 -1.05 -20.04
CA ASN A 85 12.63 -1.83 -19.16
C ASN A 85 12.48 -3.32 -19.49
N PRO A 86 13.21 -3.85 -20.50
CA PRO A 86 12.96 -5.19 -21.08
C PRO A 86 13.34 -6.37 -20.16
N LYS A 87 13.44 -6.15 -18.85
CA LYS A 87 13.72 -7.18 -17.86
C LYS A 87 12.40 -7.76 -17.39
N ASN A 88 12.18 -9.04 -17.68
CA ASN A 88 11.06 -9.79 -17.13
C ASN A 88 11.35 -10.19 -15.67
N VAL A 89 11.27 -9.21 -14.78
CA VAL A 89 11.51 -9.37 -13.35
C VAL A 89 10.24 -9.10 -12.55
N PRO A 90 10.08 -9.71 -11.37
CA PRO A 90 8.98 -9.38 -10.48
C PRO A 90 9.01 -7.92 -10.07
N LEU A 91 7.83 -7.30 -9.98
CA LEU A 91 7.66 -5.87 -9.69
C LEU A 91 6.75 -5.68 -8.48
N LYS A 92 7.05 -4.67 -7.68
CA LYS A 92 6.10 -4.05 -6.76
C LYS A 92 5.44 -2.88 -7.48
N LEU A 93 4.12 -2.95 -7.60
CA LEU A 93 3.27 -1.89 -8.09
C LEU A 93 2.73 -1.12 -6.89
N ARG A 94 3.02 0.17 -6.81
CA ARG A 94 2.34 1.08 -5.88
C ARG A 94 1.24 1.78 -6.67
N ILE A 95 0.00 1.38 -6.42
CA ILE A 95 -1.18 1.89 -7.11
C ILE A 95 -1.73 3.05 -6.29
N LEU A 96 -1.93 4.21 -6.92
CA LEU A 96 -2.49 5.40 -6.30
C LEU A 96 -3.76 5.85 -7.04
N PHE A 97 -4.78 6.22 -6.28
CA PHE A 97 -5.98 6.89 -6.78
C PHE A 97 -6.12 8.28 -6.15
N SER A 98 -6.27 9.29 -7.00
CA SER A 98 -6.71 10.61 -6.57
C SER A 98 -8.21 10.60 -6.22
N PRO A 99 -8.73 11.60 -5.49
CA PRO A 99 -10.17 11.74 -5.25
C PRO A 99 -11.01 11.78 -6.54
N THR A 100 -10.40 12.19 -7.66
CA THR A 100 -11.01 12.26 -9.00
C THR A 100 -10.86 10.98 -9.82
N ALA A 101 -10.45 9.86 -9.20
CA ALA A 101 -10.22 8.57 -9.86
C ALA A 101 -9.10 8.54 -10.91
N THR A 102 -8.14 9.45 -10.82
CA THR A 102 -6.91 9.38 -11.61
C THR A 102 -6.03 8.27 -11.06
N LEU A 103 -5.67 7.31 -11.92
CA LEU A 103 -4.82 6.16 -11.59
C LEU A 103 -3.36 6.49 -11.89
N THR A 104 -2.50 6.33 -10.89
CA THR A 104 -1.05 6.45 -11.02
C THR A 104 -0.39 5.19 -10.47
N ILE A 105 0.66 4.69 -11.13
CA ILE A 105 1.36 3.47 -10.71
C ILE A 105 2.86 3.75 -10.68
N ASP A 106 3.48 3.52 -9.52
CA ASP A 106 4.94 3.46 -9.41
C ASP A 106 5.40 2.01 -9.46
N PHE A 107 6.44 1.74 -10.23
CA PHE A 107 7.05 0.42 -10.38
C PHE A 107 8.40 0.36 -9.67
N ALA A 108 8.63 -0.71 -8.92
CA ALA A 108 9.93 -1.02 -8.34
C ALA A 108 10.26 -2.51 -8.52
N PRO A 109 11.42 -2.88 -9.09
CA PRO A 109 11.84 -4.26 -9.14
C PRO A 109 11.94 -4.88 -7.75
N VAL A 110 11.53 -6.13 -7.60
CA VAL A 110 11.66 -6.89 -6.35
C VAL A 110 12.33 -8.24 -6.61
N PRO A 111 12.97 -8.83 -5.59
CA PRO A 111 13.54 -10.16 -5.74
C PRO A 111 12.49 -11.21 -6.14
N PRO A 112 12.88 -12.19 -6.97
CA PRO A 112 12.09 -13.40 -7.17
C PRO A 112 11.82 -14.12 -5.85
N VAL A 113 10.60 -14.61 -5.70
CA VAL A 113 10.14 -15.34 -4.51
C VAL A 113 9.48 -16.62 -5.00
N SER A 114 9.73 -17.74 -4.31
CA SER A 114 9.12 -19.02 -4.69
C SER A 114 7.61 -19.02 -4.43
N LEU A 115 6.84 -19.77 -5.22
CA LEU A 115 5.40 -19.89 -5.03
C LEU A 115 5.04 -20.44 -3.64
N SER A 116 5.80 -21.40 -3.12
CA SER A 116 5.60 -21.95 -1.76
C SER A 116 5.87 -20.93 -0.64
N THR A 117 6.60 -19.85 -0.92
CA THR A 117 6.76 -18.74 0.02
C THR A 117 5.55 -17.80 -0.01
N LEU A 118 4.94 -17.60 -1.19
CA LEU A 118 3.74 -16.78 -1.35
C LEU A 118 2.48 -17.51 -0.87
N TYR A 119 2.40 -18.81 -1.15
CA TYR A 119 1.32 -19.71 -0.76
C TYR A 119 1.90 -20.85 0.06
N PRO A 120 2.16 -20.65 1.36
CA PRO A 120 2.66 -21.70 2.21
C PRO A 120 1.59 -22.78 2.39
N PRO A 121 1.97 -24.08 2.44
CA PRO A 121 1.02 -25.17 2.64
C PRO A 121 0.36 -25.15 4.03
N SER A 122 0.96 -24.42 4.98
CA SER A 122 0.41 -24.21 6.32
C SER A 122 0.85 -22.86 6.87
N PHE A 123 -0.06 -22.22 7.61
CA PHE A 123 0.21 -21.01 8.40
C PHE A 123 0.60 -21.33 9.85
N SER A 124 0.83 -22.61 10.18
CA SER A 124 1.33 -22.99 11.50
C SER A 124 2.69 -22.32 11.74
N PRO A 125 2.90 -21.63 12.88
CA PRO A 125 4.22 -21.13 13.22
C PRO A 125 5.16 -22.33 13.29
N GLN A 126 6.16 -22.35 12.41
CA GLN A 126 7.24 -23.32 12.54
C GLN A 126 7.86 -23.07 13.90
N THR A 127 7.74 -24.05 14.80
CA THR A 127 8.40 -24.01 16.11
C THR A 127 9.87 -23.70 15.83
N PRO A 128 10.46 -22.65 16.41
CA PRO A 128 11.86 -22.35 16.18
C PRO A 128 12.68 -23.60 16.47
N LEU A 129 13.37 -24.13 15.47
CA LEU A 129 14.45 -25.07 15.71
C LEU A 129 15.40 -24.38 16.69
N GLN A 130 15.65 -25.04 17.81
CA GLN A 130 16.31 -24.47 18.98
C GLN A 130 17.55 -23.66 18.61
N PRO A 131 17.88 -22.59 19.36
CA PRO A 131 19.09 -21.82 19.11
C PRO A 131 20.28 -22.78 19.06
N LEU A 132 21.14 -22.59 18.07
CA LEU A 132 22.38 -23.31 17.88
C LEU A 132 23.30 -23.04 19.08
N THR A 133 23.10 -23.73 20.20
CA THR A 133 24.06 -23.78 21.32
C THR A 133 25.21 -24.66 20.88
N SER A 134 26.07 -24.10 20.02
CA SER A 134 27.36 -24.68 19.71
C SER A 134 28.30 -24.48 20.91
N ILE A 135 28.22 -25.42 21.85
CA ILE A 135 29.34 -26.14 22.48
C ILE A 135 30.52 -25.24 22.91
N LEU A 136 30.50 -24.79 24.17
CA LEU A 136 31.74 -24.53 24.93
C LEU A 136 32.03 -25.79 25.79
N PRO A 137 33.26 -26.35 25.79
CA PRO A 137 33.57 -27.51 26.62
C PRO A 137 33.60 -27.15 28.13
N PRO A 138 33.23 -28.08 29.02
CA PRO A 138 33.19 -27.83 30.46
C PRO A 138 34.61 -27.82 31.04
N SER A 139 35.04 -26.67 31.56
CA SER A 139 36.21 -26.61 32.44
C SER A 139 35.79 -27.02 33.86
N GLN A 140 36.61 -27.89 34.44
CA GLN A 140 36.31 -28.78 35.57
C GLN A 140 35.94 -28.06 36.88
N ALA A 141 35.02 -28.69 37.62
CA ALA A 141 34.72 -28.42 39.02
C ALA A 141 35.85 -28.93 39.95
N ALA A 142 36.11 -28.21 41.04
CA ALA A 142 36.77 -28.72 42.24
C ALA A 142 35.88 -28.44 43.49
N PRO A 143 35.85 -29.31 44.52
CA PRO A 143 34.91 -29.24 45.64
C PRO A 143 35.46 -28.53 46.91
N SER A 144 34.51 -28.10 47.77
CA SER A 144 34.45 -27.45 49.11
C SER A 144 35.47 -27.90 50.20
N PRO A 145 35.55 -27.37 51.48
CA PRO A 145 34.49 -26.72 52.33
C PRO A 145 34.89 -25.69 53.44
N SER A 146 33.89 -24.98 54.02
CA SER A 146 33.63 -24.76 55.49
C SER A 146 32.87 -23.45 55.80
N ALA A 147 31.81 -23.55 56.60
CA ALA A 147 30.88 -22.48 57.06
C ALA A 147 31.33 -21.86 58.41
N PRO A 148 30.51 -21.12 59.21
CA PRO A 148 29.37 -20.19 58.97
C PRO A 148 29.59 -18.80 59.65
N GLN A 149 28.72 -17.80 59.40
CA GLN A 149 28.15 -16.84 60.39
C GLN A 149 27.38 -15.68 59.70
N THR A 150 26.10 -15.52 60.05
CA THR A 150 25.29 -14.27 59.97
C THR A 150 25.50 -13.45 61.25
N PRO A 151 25.37 -12.09 61.31
CA PRO A 151 24.17 -11.36 60.86
C PRO A 151 24.36 -9.91 60.32
N SER A 152 23.22 -9.37 59.85
CA SER A 152 22.82 -7.95 59.71
C SER A 152 23.09 -7.22 58.37
N PRO A 153 22.03 -6.77 57.67
CA PRO A 153 22.14 -5.84 56.54
C PRO A 153 22.24 -4.37 57.01
N PRO A 154 23.06 -3.53 56.36
CA PRO A 154 22.99 -2.07 56.56
C PRO A 154 21.74 -1.46 55.89
N PRO A 155 21.28 -0.30 56.38
CA PRO A 155 19.97 0.27 56.07
C PRO A 155 19.85 0.81 54.65
N HIS A 156 18.65 0.68 54.09
CA HIS A 156 18.24 1.28 52.82
C HIS A 156 18.40 2.81 52.84
N PRO A 157 18.87 3.43 51.74
CA PRO A 157 18.74 4.87 51.57
C PRO A 157 17.26 5.26 51.38
N PRO A 158 16.80 6.38 51.94
CA PRO A 158 15.44 6.88 51.72
C PRO A 158 15.23 7.33 50.26
N PRO A 159 14.00 7.26 49.72
CA PRO A 159 13.71 7.79 48.40
C PRO A 159 13.81 9.33 48.40
N PRO A 160 14.39 9.96 47.37
CA PRO A 160 14.31 11.40 47.22
C PRO A 160 12.88 11.84 46.90
N SER A 161 12.45 12.84 47.66
CA SER A 161 11.14 13.47 47.70
C SER A 161 10.60 13.92 46.35
N ALA A 162 9.27 13.82 46.23
CA ALA A 162 8.48 14.41 45.15
C ALA A 162 8.80 15.90 44.98
N SER A 163 9.35 16.25 43.82
CA SER A 163 9.43 17.64 43.36
C SER A 163 8.14 18.01 42.63
N THR A 164 7.46 19.00 43.20
CA THR A 164 6.33 19.78 42.69
C THR A 164 6.53 20.20 41.22
N PRO A 165 5.49 20.15 40.37
CA PRO A 165 5.59 20.62 38.98
C PRO A 165 5.80 22.13 38.92
N THR A 166 6.89 22.54 38.27
CA THR A 166 7.13 23.93 37.87
C THR A 166 6.20 24.26 36.69
N PRO A 167 5.49 25.41 36.70
CA PRO A 167 4.63 25.80 35.58
C PRO A 167 5.48 26.13 34.34
N HIS A 168 5.24 25.41 33.25
CA HIS A 168 5.84 25.71 31.96
C HIS A 168 5.39 27.08 31.43
N PRO A 169 6.31 27.88 30.85
CA PRO A 169 5.94 29.12 30.18
C PRO A 169 5.10 28.83 28.92
N ARG A 170 3.97 29.51 28.86
CA ARG A 170 2.99 29.54 27.76
C ARG A 170 3.68 29.89 26.42
N PRO A 171 3.45 29.14 25.33
CA PRO A 171 3.88 29.54 24.00
C PRO A 171 3.10 30.78 23.51
N PRO A 172 3.73 31.70 22.76
CA PRO A 172 3.08 32.91 22.30
C PRO A 172 1.95 32.62 21.32
N SER A 173 0.81 33.28 21.54
CA SER A 173 -0.35 33.29 20.65
C SER A 173 0.02 33.83 19.27
N PRO A 174 -0.38 33.18 18.16
CA PRO A 174 -0.28 33.79 16.85
C PRO A 174 -1.31 34.94 16.73
N SER A 175 -0.81 36.16 16.55
CA SER A 175 -1.61 37.34 16.22
C SER A 175 -2.34 37.15 14.89
N SER A 176 -3.67 37.07 14.95
CA SER A 176 -4.55 37.20 13.80
C SER A 176 -4.46 38.63 13.24
N LYS A 177 -3.74 38.80 12.13
CA LYS A 177 -3.93 39.96 11.23
C LYS A 177 -5.13 39.66 10.32
N PRO A 178 -6.10 40.57 10.19
CA PRO A 178 -7.23 40.38 9.29
C PRO A 178 -6.80 40.47 7.80
N PRO A 179 -7.49 39.75 6.90
CA PRO A 179 -7.16 39.70 5.48
C PRO A 179 -7.52 41.00 4.77
N SER A 180 -6.59 41.48 3.93
CA SER A 180 -6.86 42.50 2.93
C SER A 180 -7.83 41.98 1.86
N ALA A 181 -8.76 42.84 1.47
CA ALA A 181 -9.83 42.63 0.51
C ALA A 181 -9.35 42.21 -0.91
N PRO A 182 -10.24 41.59 -1.72
CA PRO A 182 -9.92 41.07 -3.04
C PRO A 182 -9.80 42.17 -4.10
N THR A 183 -8.73 42.11 -4.90
CA THR A 183 -8.64 42.84 -6.17
C THR A 183 -9.39 42.07 -7.25
N THR A 184 -10.47 42.68 -7.71
CA THR A 184 -11.32 42.29 -8.83
C THR A 184 -10.62 42.53 -10.17
N THR A 185 -11.13 41.88 -11.24
CA THR A 185 -11.11 42.26 -12.68
C THR A 185 -10.03 41.56 -13.56
N PRO A 186 -10.31 41.23 -14.84
CA PRO A 186 -11.36 40.33 -15.32
C PRO A 186 -10.88 39.32 -16.41
N LEU A 187 -11.64 38.23 -16.47
CA LEU A 187 -12.05 37.41 -17.62
C LEU A 187 -11.54 37.82 -19.03
N ALA A 188 -10.52 37.11 -19.52
CA ALA A 188 -10.17 37.10 -20.95
C ALA A 188 -10.92 35.97 -21.68
N ARG A 189 -11.96 36.42 -22.37
CA ARG A 189 -12.74 35.83 -23.46
C ARG A 189 -11.93 34.85 -24.34
N GLY A 190 -12.39 33.60 -24.42
CA GLY A 190 -11.92 32.62 -25.39
C GLY A 190 -12.41 32.91 -26.82
N PRO A 191 -11.82 32.24 -27.82
CA PRO A 191 -12.46 32.03 -29.12
C PRO A 191 -12.71 30.53 -29.40
N SER A 192 -14.00 30.24 -29.60
CA SER A 192 -14.57 29.52 -30.74
C SER A 192 -14.12 28.07 -31.03
N LEU A 193 -14.99 27.13 -30.67
CA LEU A 193 -15.06 25.78 -31.24
C LEU A 193 -15.55 25.85 -32.71
N PRO A 194 -14.87 25.18 -33.67
CA PRO A 194 -15.45 24.91 -34.97
C PRO A 194 -16.34 23.64 -34.96
N THR A 195 -17.54 23.84 -35.49
CA THR A 195 -18.58 22.96 -36.06
C THR A 195 -18.37 21.44 -36.07
N PRO A 196 -19.36 20.62 -35.64
CA PRO A 196 -19.31 19.17 -35.80
C PRO A 196 -19.54 18.72 -37.25
N TRP A 197 -18.70 17.78 -37.66
CA TRP A 197 -18.71 17.01 -38.90
C TRP A 197 -20.01 16.20 -39.08
N ALA A 198 -20.62 16.29 -40.26
CA ALA A 198 -21.78 15.47 -40.65
C ALA A 198 -21.33 14.10 -41.20
N PRO A 199 -21.99 12.99 -40.86
CA PRO A 199 -21.67 11.68 -41.43
C PRO A 199 -22.22 11.54 -42.87
N PRO A 200 -21.49 10.87 -43.79
CA PRO A 200 -22.01 10.54 -45.11
C PRO A 200 -23.05 9.42 -45.05
N THR A 201 -24.06 9.53 -45.90
CA THR A 201 -25.15 8.56 -46.09
C THR A 201 -24.66 7.22 -46.65
N PRO A 202 -25.23 6.07 -46.22
CA PRO A 202 -24.93 4.79 -46.84
C PRO A 202 -25.63 4.64 -48.20
N LYS A 203 -24.86 4.32 -49.24
CA LYS A 203 -25.39 3.86 -50.54
C LYS A 203 -25.98 2.47 -50.37
N SER A 204 -27.29 2.35 -50.53
CA SER A 204 -27.99 1.08 -50.73
C SER A 204 -27.60 0.51 -52.09
N SER A 205 -26.96 -0.65 -52.11
CA SER A 205 -26.78 -1.46 -53.31
C SER A 205 -27.51 -2.78 -53.09
N PHE A 206 -28.79 -2.81 -53.49
CA PHE A 206 -29.55 -4.04 -53.69
C PHE A 206 -29.29 -4.51 -55.11
N GLY A 207 -28.42 -5.51 -55.27
CA GLY A 207 -28.28 -6.29 -56.49
C GLY A 207 -29.21 -7.50 -56.41
N THR A 208 -30.20 -7.53 -57.28
CA THR A 208 -31.11 -8.68 -57.50
C THR A 208 -30.61 -9.50 -58.69
N ARG A 209 -30.69 -10.83 -58.51
CA ARG A 209 -30.68 -11.90 -59.51
C ARG A 209 -29.36 -12.39 -60.08
#